data_AF-A0A849MHH6-F1
#
_entry.id   AF-A0A849MHH6-F1
#
_cell.length_a   1.000
_cell.length_b   1.000
_cell.length_c   1.000
_cell.angle_alpha   90.00
_cell.angle_beta   90.00
_cell.angle_gamma   90.00
#
_symmetry.space_group_name_H-M   'P 1'
#
loop_
_entity.id
_entity.type
_entity.pdbx_description
1 polymer ?
#
loop_
_entity_poly.entity_id
_entity_poly.type
_entity_poly.pdbx_seq_one_letter_code
_entity_poly.pdbx_strand_id
1 'polypeptide(L)'
;MNIEELRESTCAHLKLLAPRIEDTMFLVDACFKDAKKYFRDEFICLINPQAWARITLIYHKHFLDSGNDISLAEIITAVISDSINTKRMDMVTLQLSQYKGFQQENNRKTPSLKIVKE
;
A
#
# COMPACT_ATOMS: atom_id res chain seq x y z
N MET A 1 12.79 -12.05 -4.18
CA MET A 1 13.27 -11.63 -2.86
C MET A 1 13.06 -12.79 -1.92
N ASN A 2 14.10 -13.25 -1.24
CA ASN A 2 13.97 -14.28 -0.20
C ASN A 2 13.56 -13.64 1.14
N ILE A 3 13.29 -14.46 2.17
CA ILE A 3 12.83 -13.97 3.47
C ILE A 3 13.89 -13.11 4.18
N GLU A 4 15.16 -13.46 4.07
CA GLU A 4 16.27 -12.72 4.66
C GLU A 4 16.40 -11.32 4.04
N GLU A 5 16.40 -11.20 2.72
CA GLU A 5 16.40 -9.93 1.98
C GLU A 5 15.17 -9.09 2.31
N LEU A 6 14.01 -9.73 2.43
CA LEU A 6 12.77 -9.08 2.82
C LEU A 6 12.87 -8.53 4.24
N ARG A 7 13.41 -9.31 5.18
CA ARG A 7 13.61 -8.92 6.58
C ARG A 7 14.51 -7.70 6.66
N GLU A 8 15.69 -7.76 6.05
CA GLU A 8 16.67 -6.65 6.05
C GLU A 8 16.08 -5.38 5.43
N SER A 9 15.41 -5.52 4.29
CA SER A 9 14.73 -4.40 3.62
C SER A 9 13.61 -3.82 4.49
N THR A 10 12.85 -4.67 5.19
CA THR A 10 11.78 -4.24 6.10
C THR A 10 12.36 -3.46 7.27
N CYS A 11 13.45 -3.94 7.88
CA CYS A 11 14.15 -3.22 8.95
C CYS A 11 14.61 -1.83 8.50
N ALA A 12 15.20 -1.73 7.31
CA ALA A 12 15.64 -0.44 6.76
C ALA A 12 14.47 0.54 6.60
N HIS A 13 13.34 0.08 6.04
CA HIS A 13 12.14 0.91 5.90
C HIS A 13 11.51 1.26 7.25
N LEU A 14 11.52 0.36 8.22
CA LEU A 14 10.99 0.62 9.56
C LEU A 14 11.80 1.71 10.28
N LYS A 15 13.14 1.67 10.18
CA LYS A 15 14.01 2.73 10.71
C LYS A 15 13.70 4.11 10.12
N LEU A 16 13.37 4.16 8.83
CA LEU A 16 12.96 5.41 8.17
C LEU A 16 11.58 5.90 8.64
N LEU A 17 10.64 4.98 8.86
CA LEU A 17 9.27 5.31 9.27
C LEU A 17 9.17 5.69 10.75
N ALA A 18 9.95 5.03 11.62
CA ALA A 18 9.91 5.21 13.06
C ALA A 18 11.33 5.21 13.65
N PRO A 19 12.10 6.31 13.50
CA PRO A 19 13.50 6.38 13.93
C PRO A 19 13.73 6.21 15.43
N ARG A 20 12.67 6.33 16.24
CA ARG A 20 12.71 6.21 17.70
C ARG A 20 12.69 4.75 18.19
N ILE A 21 12.41 3.80 17.31
CA ILE A 21 12.44 2.39 17.66
C ILE A 21 13.89 1.92 17.62
N GLU A 22 14.45 1.61 18.78
CA GLU A 22 15.85 1.19 18.91
C GLU A 22 16.06 -0.21 18.31
N ASP A 23 15.16 -1.15 18.59
CA ASP A 23 15.33 -2.56 18.23
C ASP A 23 14.41 -3.01 17.08
N THR A 24 14.59 -2.39 15.91
CA THR A 24 13.77 -2.67 14.72
C THR A 24 13.85 -4.11 14.26
N MET A 25 15.01 -4.76 14.43
CA MET A 25 15.21 -6.14 13.98
C MET A 25 14.39 -7.11 14.82
N PHE A 26 14.41 -6.94 16.14
CA PHE A 26 13.56 -7.71 17.05
C PHE A 26 12.07 -7.60 16.72
N LEU A 27 11.57 -6.39 16.43
CA LEU A 27 10.17 -6.20 16.06
C LEU A 27 9.78 -6.85 14.73
N VAL A 28 10.63 -6.72 13.72
CA VAL A 28 10.40 -7.34 12.42
C VAL A 28 10.44 -8.87 12.55
N ASP A 29 11.38 -9.41 13.31
CA ASP A 29 11.47 -10.85 13.57
C ASP A 29 10.25 -11.39 14.33
N ALA A 30 9.78 -10.66 15.36
CA ALA A 30 8.56 -11.01 16.07
C ALA A 30 7.34 -11.01 15.14
N CYS A 31 7.23 -9.98 14.30
CA CYS A 31 6.17 -9.86 13.30
C CYS A 31 6.22 -11.00 12.28
N PHE A 32 7.40 -11.36 11.76
CA PHE A 32 7.55 -12.41 10.75
C PHE A 32 7.31 -13.80 11.36
N LYS A 33 7.78 -14.02 12.59
CA LYS A 33 7.50 -15.26 13.33
C LYS A 33 6.01 -15.45 13.56
N ASP A 34 5.27 -14.37 13.86
CA ASP A 34 3.82 -14.44 13.99
C ASP A 34 3.15 -14.68 12.62
N ALA A 35 3.62 -14.04 11.55
CA ALA A 35 3.11 -14.24 10.20
C ALA A 35 3.19 -15.70 9.76
N LYS A 36 4.31 -16.36 10.05
CA LYS A 36 4.55 -17.77 9.71
C LYS A 36 3.59 -18.76 10.40
N LYS A 37 2.85 -18.33 11.43
CA LYS A 37 1.77 -19.15 12.02
C LYS A 37 0.55 -19.25 11.11
N TYR A 38 0.33 -18.25 10.26
CA TYR A 38 -0.89 -18.09 9.46
C TYR A 38 -0.64 -18.20 7.95
N PHE A 39 0.55 -17.81 7.50
CA PHE A 39 0.88 -17.68 6.08
C PHE A 39 2.11 -18.50 5.71
N ARG A 40 2.13 -18.99 4.47
CA ARG A 40 3.32 -19.63 3.91
C ARG A 40 4.36 -18.58 3.49
N ASP A 41 5.61 -19.00 3.43
CA ASP A 41 6.75 -18.15 3.08
C ASP A 41 6.57 -17.48 1.69
N GLU A 42 5.92 -18.16 0.73
CA GLU A 42 5.65 -17.56 -0.59
C GLU A 42 4.72 -16.36 -0.49
N PHE A 43 3.67 -16.45 0.33
CA PHE A 43 2.74 -15.34 0.53
C PHE A 43 3.43 -14.16 1.24
N ILE A 44 4.24 -14.46 2.26
CA ILE A 44 5.00 -13.45 2.99
C ILE A 44 5.91 -12.66 2.04
N CYS A 45 6.55 -13.36 1.09
CA CYS A 45 7.43 -12.75 0.10
C CYS A 45 6.71 -11.95 -1.00
N LEU A 46 5.39 -12.10 -1.18
CA LEU A 46 4.60 -11.30 -2.13
C LEU A 46 4.36 -9.87 -1.65
N ILE A 47 4.34 -9.66 -0.34
CA ILE A 47 4.14 -8.34 0.26
C ILE A 47 5.48 -7.59 0.24
N ASN A 48 5.46 -6.35 -0.26
CA ASN A 48 6.69 -5.56 -0.39
C ASN A 48 7.24 -5.12 0.99
N PRO A 49 8.54 -4.80 1.09
CA PRO A 49 9.17 -4.44 2.38
C PRO A 49 8.58 -3.18 3.05
N GLN A 50 8.08 -2.23 2.25
CA GLN A 50 7.47 -0.99 2.77
C GLN A 50 6.15 -1.26 3.48
N ALA A 51 5.32 -2.13 2.89
CA ALA A 51 4.07 -2.59 3.47
C ALA A 51 4.36 -3.39 4.75
N TRP A 52 5.35 -4.28 4.71
CA TRP A 52 5.80 -5.01 5.90
C TRP A 52 6.24 -4.06 7.02
N ALA A 53 7.00 -3.01 6.72
CA ALA A 53 7.41 -2.05 7.75
C ALA A 53 6.22 -1.33 8.40
N ARG A 54 5.19 -0.98 7.61
CA ARG A 54 3.93 -0.43 8.14
C ARG A 54 3.17 -1.45 8.98
N ILE A 55 3.06 -2.69 8.51
CA ILE A 55 2.41 -3.79 9.23
C ILE A 55 3.12 -4.03 10.57
N THR A 56 4.45 -4.10 10.60
CA THR A 56 5.23 -4.26 11.83
C THR A 56 5.00 -3.10 12.80
N LEU A 57 4.88 -1.87 12.31
CA LEU A 57 4.57 -0.71 13.16
C LEU A 57 3.16 -0.79 13.76
N ILE A 58 2.17 -1.23 12.99
CA ILE A 58 0.79 -1.45 13.46
C ILE A 58 0.78 -2.59 14.50
N TYR A 59 1.46 -3.70 14.19
CA TYR A 59 1.63 -4.82 15.10
C TYR A 59 2.25 -4.38 16.43
N HIS A 60 3.33 -3.60 16.40
CA HIS A 60 3.95 -3.07 17.62
C HIS A 60 2.99 -2.19 18.42
N LYS A 61 2.32 -1.22 17.78
CA LYS A 61 1.42 -0.29 18.48
C LYS A 61 0.20 -0.96 19.10
N HIS A 62 -0.40 -1.91 18.38
CA HIS A 62 -1.67 -2.49 18.78
C HIS A 62 -1.50 -3.77 19.60
N PHE A 63 -0.53 -4.62 19.26
CA PHE A 63 -0.32 -5.87 19.96
C PHE A 63 0.64 -5.68 21.15
N LEU A 64 1.84 -5.14 20.92
CA LEU A 64 2.88 -5.07 21.95
C LEU A 64 2.67 -3.92 22.94
N ASP A 65 2.30 -2.74 22.47
CA ASP A 65 2.17 -1.56 23.35
C ASP A 65 0.79 -1.48 24.02
N SER A 66 -0.29 -1.83 23.31
CA SER A 66 -1.66 -1.69 23.83
C SER A 66 -2.26 -2.97 24.42
N GLY A 67 -1.59 -4.12 24.28
CA GLY A 67 -2.05 -5.41 24.82
C GLY A 67 -3.36 -5.93 24.19
N ASN A 68 -3.79 -5.36 23.06
CA ASN A 68 -4.96 -5.84 22.34
C ASN A 68 -4.58 -7.08 21.52
N ASP A 69 -5.35 -8.15 21.67
CA ASP A 69 -5.12 -9.43 21.00
C ASP A 69 -5.63 -9.38 19.54
N ILE A 70 -5.01 -8.51 18.73
CA ILE A 70 -5.27 -8.44 17.29
C ILE A 70 -4.21 -9.31 16.61
N SER A 71 -4.64 -10.37 15.95
CA SER A 71 -3.73 -11.25 15.23
C SER A 71 -3.13 -10.54 14.01
N LEU A 72 -1.90 -10.93 13.64
CA LEU A 72 -1.28 -10.38 12.43
C LEU A 72 -2.08 -10.70 11.16
N ALA A 73 -2.81 -11.81 11.14
CA ALA A 73 -3.70 -12.16 10.03
C ALA A 73 -4.83 -11.14 9.85
N GLU A 74 -5.43 -10.66 10.95
CA GLU A 74 -6.45 -9.60 10.92
C GLU A 74 -5.86 -8.28 10.42
N ILE A 75 -4.67 -7.90 10.89
CA ILE A 75 -3.95 -6.70 10.42
C ILE A 75 -3.73 -6.77 8.91
N ILE A 76 -3.18 -7.89 8.41
CA ILE A 76 -2.91 -8.06 6.98
C ILE A 76 -4.20 -8.04 6.16
N THR A 77 -5.26 -8.69 6.65
CA THR A 77 -6.56 -8.72 5.96
C THR A 77 -7.16 -7.32 5.84
N ALA A 78 -7.09 -6.53 6.91
CA ALA A 78 -7.55 -5.15 6.91
C ALA A 78 -6.75 -4.28 5.91
N VAL A 79 -5.41 -4.39 5.93
CA VAL A 79 -4.51 -3.63 5.03
C VAL A 79 -4.76 -3.97 3.56
N ILE A 80 -4.95 -5.26 3.24
CA ILE A 80 -5.25 -5.71 1.87
C ILE A 80 -6.61 -5.18 1.43
N SER A 81 -7.63 -5.27 2.28
CA SER A 81 -8.99 -4.81 1.98
C SER A 81 -9.01 -3.30 1.69
N ASP A 82 -8.33 -2.51 2.50
CA ASP A 82 -8.19 -1.06 2.29
C ASP A 82 -7.45 -0.71 1.00
N SER A 83 -6.37 -1.45 0.69
CA SER A 83 -5.61 -1.28 -0.55
C SER A 83 -6.45 -1.57 -1.81
N ILE A 84 -7.32 -2.59 -1.75
CA ILE A 84 -8.25 -2.92 -2.83
C ILE A 84 -9.28 -1.81 -3.01
N ASN A 85 -9.82 -1.28 -1.90
CA ASN A 85 -10.79 -0.18 -1.95
C ASN A 85 -10.18 1.09 -2.53
N THR A 86 -8.96 1.45 -2.12
CA THR A 86 -8.22 2.60 -2.66
C THR A 86 -7.99 2.48 -4.16
N LYS A 87 -7.50 1.34 -4.64
CA LYS A 87 -7.31 1.09 -6.08
C LYS A 87 -8.61 1.21 -6.88
N ARG A 88 -9.74 0.76 -6.33
CA ARG A 88 -11.06 0.91 -6.98
C ARG A 88 -11.45 2.37 -7.11
N MET A 89 -11.25 3.19 -6.07
CA MET A 89 -11.51 4.63 -6.13
C MET A 89 -10.64 5.33 -7.18
N ASP A 90 -9.37 4.99 -7.27
CA ASP A 90 -8.45 5.52 -8.29
C ASP A 90 -8.94 5.21 -9.70
N MET A 91 -9.37 3.96 -9.96
CA MET A 91 -9.91 3.59 -11.27
C MET A 91 -11.18 4.35 -11.62
N VAL A 92 -12.12 4.49 -10.67
CA VAL A 92 -13.35 5.26 -10.88
C VAL A 92 -13.03 6.73 -11.19
N THR A 93 -12.08 7.32 -10.46
CA THR A 93 -11.64 8.70 -10.68
C THR A 93 -10.96 8.87 -12.04
N LEU A 94 -10.13 7.90 -12.43
CA LEU A 94 -9.48 7.87 -13.75
C LEU A 94 -10.52 7.81 -14.87
N GLN A 95 -11.53 6.95 -14.76
CA GLN A 95 -12.63 6.85 -15.73
C GLN A 95 -13.41 8.16 -15.85
N LEU A 96 -13.71 8.82 -14.73
CA LEU A 96 -14.36 10.13 -14.73
C LEU A 96 -13.49 11.20 -15.41
N SER A 97 -12.18 11.19 -15.14
CA SER A 97 -11.22 12.10 -15.79
C SER A 97 -11.17 11.88 -17.31
N GLN A 98 -11.11 10.62 -17.75
CA GLN A 98 -11.12 10.27 -19.17
C GLN A 98 -12.41 10.71 -19.84
N TYR A 99 -13.57 10.45 -19.23
CA TYR A 99 -14.86 10.87 -19.75
C TYR A 99 -14.95 12.40 -19.96
N LYS A 100 -14.48 13.19 -18.98
CA LYS A 100 -14.41 14.65 -19.12
C LYS A 100 -13.44 15.09 -20.22
N GLY A 101 -12.30 14.41 -20.37
CA GLY A 101 -11.35 14.64 -21.45
C GLY A 101 -11.98 14.43 -22.83
N PHE A 102 -12.70 13.33 -23.02
CA PHE A 102 -13.44 13.04 -24.27
C PHE A 102 -14.53 14.08 -24.58
N GLN A 103 -15.26 14.56 -23.57
CA GLN A 103 -16.23 15.64 -23.78
C GLN A 103 -15.57 16.97 -24.19
N GLN A 104 -14.42 17.31 -23.60
CA GLN A 104 -13.69 18.52 -23.98
C GLN A 104 -13.08 18.45 -25.38
N GLU A 105 -12.58 17.29 -25.80
CA GLU A 105 -12.10 17.09 -27.17
C GLU A 105 -13.23 17.16 -28.20
N ASN A 106 -14.39 16.59 -27.91
CA ASN A 106 -15.57 16.68 -28.78
C ASN A 106 -16.13 18.12 -28.88
N ASN A 107 -16.07 18.90 -27.79
CA ASN A 107 -16.48 20.31 -27.81
C ASN A 107 -15.48 21.25 -28.52
N ARG A 108 -14.24 20.82 -28.77
CA ARG A 108 -13.21 21.65 -29.45
C ARG A 108 -13.24 21.56 -30.98
N LYS A 109 -14.07 20.71 -31.58
CA LYS A 109 -14.18 20.60 -33.05
C LYS A 109 -15.35 21.41 -33.61
N THR A 110 -15.13 22.71 -33.85
CA THR A 110 -15.46 23.43 -35.10
C THR A 110 -15.12 24.93 -35.00
N PRO A 111 -13.91 25.37 -35.40
CA PRO A 111 -13.75 26.72 -35.88
C PRO A 111 -14.32 26.76 -37.31
N SER A 112 -15.55 27.25 -37.48
CA SER A 112 -16.06 27.53 -38.82
C SER A 112 -15.34 28.76 -39.38
N LEU A 113 -14.35 28.54 -40.24
CA LEU A 113 -13.74 29.60 -41.02
C LEU A 113 -14.74 30.03 -42.11
N LYS A 114 -15.46 31.13 -41.86
CA LYS A 114 -16.20 31.84 -42.91
C LYS A 114 -15.18 32.64 -43.73
N ILE A 115 -14.92 32.18 -44.96
CA ILE A 115 -14.17 32.96 -45.95
C ILE A 115 -15.08 34.09 -46.41
N VAL A 116 -14.73 35.34 -46.09
CA VAL A 116 -15.33 36.53 -46.69
C VAL A 116 -14.55 36.78 -47.98
N LYS A 117 -15.24 36.73 -49.14
CA LYS A 117 -14.69 37.21 -50.41
C LYS A 117 -15.01 38.71 -50.51
N GLU A 118 -13.98 39.53 -50.69
CA GLU A 118 -14.07 40.88 -51.27
C GLU A 118 -13.62 40.82 -52.74
#